data_AF-A0A927NEB9-F1
#
_entry.id   AF-A0A927NEB9-F1
#
_cell.length_a   1.000
_cell.length_b   1.000
_cell.length_c   1.000
_cell.angle_alpha   90.00
_cell.angle_beta   90.00
_cell.angle_gamma   90.00
#
_symmetry.space_group_name_H-M   'P 1'
#
loop_
_entity.id
_entity.type
_entity.pdbx_description
1 polymer ?
#
loop_
_entity_poly.entity_id
_entity_poly.type
_entity_poly.pdbx_seq_one_letter_code
_entity_poly.pdbx_strand_id
1 'polypeptide(L)'
;LGLVPYGHVKEMTASSPTLTFNNISRHVSTVVDVRVVSNLSPWLSACKVGETYKVPVSHGEGKIVAPMAELEKMKANGQIATQYADLSGAPTMVSPFNPNGSMWAIEGITSPDGRVLGKMGHSERIGENLYKNVEGNFDMKIFESGVKYFK
;
A
#
# COMPACT_ATOMS: atom_id res chain seq x y z
N LEU A 1 -9.77 12.74 -11.54
CA LEU A 1 -9.76 13.50 -10.27
C LEU A 1 -8.93 12.71 -9.25
N GLY A 2 -8.04 13.35 -8.51
CA GLY A 2 -7.24 12.73 -7.45
C GLY A 2 -7.76 13.13 -6.07
N LEU A 3 -7.79 12.19 -5.12
CA LEU A 3 -8.17 12.42 -3.72
C LEU A 3 -7.02 12.05 -2.79
N VAL A 4 -6.56 10.80 -2.83
CA VAL A 4 -5.64 10.25 -1.81
C VAL A 4 -4.37 11.08 -1.66
N PRO A 5 -3.59 11.42 -2.71
CA PRO A 5 -2.34 12.17 -2.49
C PRO A 5 -2.53 13.57 -1.88
N TYR A 6 -3.74 14.16 -2.02
CA TYR A 6 -4.00 15.57 -1.75
C TYR A 6 -4.96 15.83 -0.59
N GLY A 7 -5.75 14.82 -0.16
CA GLY A 7 -6.76 14.95 0.90
C GLY A 7 -8.03 15.71 0.50
N HIS A 8 -8.13 16.16 -0.75
CA HIS A 8 -9.32 16.79 -1.31
C HIS A 8 -9.43 16.43 -2.79
N VAL A 9 -10.65 16.46 -3.33
CA VAL A 9 -10.90 16.16 -4.74
C VAL A 9 -10.30 17.28 -5.60
N LYS A 10 -9.38 16.91 -6.49
CA LYS A 10 -8.70 17.84 -7.41
C LYS A 10 -8.58 17.25 -8.81
N GLU A 11 -8.57 18.09 -9.84
CA GLU A 11 -8.19 17.68 -11.19
C GLU A 11 -6.76 17.15 -11.26
N MET A 12 -6.58 16.09 -12.06
CA MET A 12 -5.28 15.47 -12.26
C MET A 12 -4.55 16.18 -13.39
N THR A 13 -3.28 16.43 -13.17
CA THR A 13 -2.33 16.95 -14.16
C THR A 13 -1.40 15.82 -14.61
N ALA A 14 -0.61 16.06 -15.66
CA ALA A 14 0.45 15.15 -16.07
C ALA A 14 1.52 14.90 -14.98
N SER A 15 1.60 15.76 -13.97
CA SER A 15 2.48 15.64 -12.80
C SER A 15 1.82 15.03 -11.57
N SER A 16 0.57 14.57 -11.66
CA SER A 16 -0.10 13.92 -10.54
C SER A 16 0.38 12.48 -10.36
N PRO A 17 0.56 11.98 -9.12
CA PRO A 17 0.73 10.56 -8.87
C PRO A 17 -0.44 9.76 -9.47
N THR A 18 -0.15 8.61 -10.07
CA THR A 18 -1.17 7.75 -10.67
C THR A 18 -0.80 6.28 -10.58
N LEU A 19 -1.79 5.43 -10.86
CA LEU A 19 -1.59 4.01 -11.17
C LEU A 19 -1.47 3.82 -12.68
N THR A 20 -0.68 2.83 -13.08
CA THR A 20 -0.54 2.40 -14.47
C THR A 20 -0.25 0.90 -14.55
N PHE A 21 -0.06 0.38 -15.76
CA PHE A 21 0.23 -1.02 -16.02
C PHE A 21 1.42 -1.53 -15.21
N ASN A 22 1.28 -2.74 -14.68
CA ASN A 22 2.38 -3.48 -14.06
C ASN A 22 3.55 -3.62 -15.05
N ASN A 23 4.79 -3.67 -14.58
CA ASN A 23 5.97 -3.88 -15.43
C ASN A 23 5.90 -5.18 -16.27
N ILE A 24 5.21 -6.20 -15.79
CA ILE A 24 5.03 -7.47 -16.51
C ILE A 24 3.93 -7.40 -17.59
N SER A 25 3.23 -6.26 -17.73
CA SER A 25 2.11 -6.04 -18.66
C SER A 25 1.01 -7.11 -18.58
N ARG A 26 0.83 -7.70 -17.40
CA ARG A 26 -0.12 -8.78 -17.11
C ARG A 26 -0.72 -8.60 -15.72
N HIS A 27 -1.87 -9.24 -15.52
CA HIS A 27 -2.50 -9.38 -14.21
C HIS A 27 -1.61 -10.21 -13.28
N VAL A 28 -1.42 -9.74 -12.04
CA VAL A 28 -0.80 -10.50 -10.96
C VAL A 28 -1.88 -10.95 -9.99
N SER A 29 -1.85 -12.23 -9.61
CA SER A 29 -2.65 -12.80 -8.52
C SER A 29 -1.72 -13.61 -7.62
N THR A 30 -1.35 -13.07 -6.47
CA THR A 30 -0.41 -13.72 -5.54
C THR A 30 -0.57 -13.16 -4.11
N VAL A 31 0.16 -13.73 -3.15
CA VAL A 31 0.36 -13.14 -1.83
C VAL A 31 1.75 -12.49 -1.80
N VAL A 32 1.84 -11.25 -1.33
CA VAL A 32 3.08 -10.49 -1.18
C VAL A 32 3.36 -10.17 0.27
N ASP A 33 4.63 -9.87 0.56
CA ASP A 33 5.05 -9.28 1.82
C ASP A 33 4.93 -7.76 1.74
N VAL A 34 4.21 -7.17 2.70
CA VAL A 34 3.97 -5.72 2.80
C VAL A 34 4.46 -5.22 4.15
N ARG A 35 5.45 -4.33 4.13
CA ARG A 35 6.00 -3.67 5.31
C ARG A 35 5.24 -2.38 5.59
N VAL A 36 4.82 -2.17 6.83
CA VAL A 36 4.28 -0.89 7.30
C VAL A 36 5.45 0.07 7.53
N VAL A 37 5.44 1.22 6.88
CA VAL A 37 6.50 2.24 7.03
C VAL A 37 6.00 3.55 7.62
N SER A 38 4.69 3.76 7.67
CA SER A 38 4.04 4.82 8.44
C SER A 38 2.73 4.30 9.02
N ASN A 39 2.50 4.58 10.30
CA ASN A 39 1.24 4.29 10.99
C ASN A 39 0.54 5.57 11.49
N LEU A 40 0.85 6.73 10.87
CA LEU A 40 0.22 8.01 11.20
C LEU A 40 -1.28 8.04 10.86
N SER A 41 -1.70 7.19 9.92
CA SER A 41 -3.10 7.04 9.55
C SER A 41 -3.88 6.25 10.61
N PRO A 42 -5.10 6.68 10.98
CA PRO A 42 -5.96 5.92 11.87
C PRO A 42 -6.22 4.48 11.41
N TRP A 43 -6.22 4.24 10.10
CA TRP A 43 -6.39 2.91 9.49
C TRP A 43 -5.27 1.92 9.86
N LEU A 44 -4.10 2.41 10.25
CA LEU A 44 -2.92 1.60 10.59
C LEU A 44 -2.54 1.71 12.06
N SER A 45 -3.42 2.24 12.91
CA SER A 45 -3.14 2.48 14.34
C SER A 45 -2.89 1.21 15.16
N ALA A 46 -3.35 0.04 14.70
CA ALA A 46 -3.03 -1.25 15.30
C ALA A 46 -1.76 -1.91 14.74
N CYS A 47 -1.17 -1.35 13.67
CA CYS A 47 0.06 -1.84 13.06
C CYS A 47 1.30 -1.18 13.69
N LYS A 48 2.43 -1.89 13.67
CA LYS A 48 3.73 -1.35 14.08
C LYS A 48 4.58 -1.00 12.86
N VAL A 49 5.23 0.17 12.90
CA VAL A 49 6.21 0.54 11.87
C VAL A 49 7.33 -0.49 11.86
N GLY A 50 7.58 -1.03 10.67
CA GLY A 50 8.57 -2.06 10.40
C GLY A 50 8.07 -3.49 10.49
N GLU A 51 6.82 -3.71 10.87
CA GLU A 51 6.18 -5.02 10.80
C GLU A 51 5.77 -5.34 9.36
N THR A 52 5.83 -6.63 9.01
CA THR A 52 5.51 -7.15 7.68
C THR A 52 4.29 -8.06 7.76
N TYR A 53 3.40 -7.93 6.79
CA TYR A 53 2.17 -8.70 6.67
C TYR A 53 2.11 -9.40 5.31
N LYS A 54 1.47 -10.57 5.27
CA LYS A 54 1.09 -11.26 4.05
C LYS A 54 -0.20 -10.66 3.52
N VAL A 55 -0.14 -10.07 2.33
CA VAL A 55 -1.30 -9.39 1.74
C VAL A 55 -1.58 -9.95 0.34
N PRO A 56 -2.79 -10.45 0.06
CA PRO A 56 -3.18 -10.86 -1.29
C PRO A 56 -3.23 -9.66 -2.23
N VAL A 57 -2.76 -9.81 -3.47
CA VAL A 57 -2.86 -8.80 -4.54
C VAL A 57 -3.50 -9.41 -5.77
N SER A 58 -4.28 -8.61 -6.51
CA SER A 58 -5.02 -9.04 -7.70
C SER A 58 -5.27 -7.87 -8.65
N HIS A 59 -4.28 -7.50 -9.47
CA HIS A 59 -4.39 -6.32 -10.35
C HIS A 59 -3.53 -6.42 -11.62
N GLY A 60 -3.98 -5.78 -12.71
CA GLY A 60 -3.18 -5.53 -13.93
C GLY A 60 -2.56 -4.12 -13.98
N GLU A 61 -3.12 -3.18 -13.23
CA GLU A 61 -2.76 -1.75 -13.22
C GLU A 61 -2.52 -1.27 -11.78
N GLY A 62 -1.55 -1.88 -11.09
CA GLY A 62 -1.24 -1.54 -9.69
C GLY A 62 0.01 -0.71 -9.49
N LYS A 63 0.73 -0.35 -10.57
CA LYS A 63 2.02 0.31 -10.49
C LYS A 63 1.85 1.78 -10.14
N ILE A 64 2.31 2.19 -8.96
CA ILE A 64 2.39 3.60 -8.57
C ILE A 64 3.57 4.27 -9.29
N VAL A 65 3.27 5.35 -9.99
CA VAL A 65 4.24 6.26 -10.58
C VAL A 65 3.92 7.69 -10.20
N ALA A 66 4.95 8.48 -9.92
CA ALA A 66 4.82 9.88 -9.56
C ALA A 66 6.11 10.65 -9.87
N PRO A 67 6.05 11.97 -10.13
CA PRO A 67 7.25 12.79 -10.18
C PRO A 67 8.02 12.73 -8.85
N MET A 68 9.35 12.82 -8.92
CA MET A 68 10.22 12.76 -7.74
C MET A 68 9.83 13.79 -6.66
N ALA A 69 9.43 15.00 -7.05
CA ALA A 69 8.99 16.03 -6.10
C ALA A 69 7.75 15.60 -5.30
N GLU A 70 6.79 14.90 -5.93
CA GLU A 70 5.60 14.39 -5.23
C GLU A 70 5.96 13.20 -4.33
N LEU A 71 6.88 12.33 -4.75
CA LEU A 71 7.38 11.22 -3.93
C LEU A 71 8.08 11.73 -2.65
N GLU A 72 9.00 12.68 -2.80
CA GLU A 72 9.70 13.29 -1.66
C GLU A 72 8.72 14.01 -0.72
N LYS A 73 7.74 14.73 -1.27
CA LYS A 73 6.69 15.38 -0.49
C LYS A 73 5.86 14.36 0.30
N MET A 74 5.40 13.29 -0.35
CA MET A 74 4.64 12.23 0.34
C MET A 74 5.45 11.56 1.43
N LYS A 75 6.74 11.30 1.19
CA LYS A 75 7.66 10.75 2.21
C LYS A 75 7.85 11.69 3.39
N ALA A 76 8.10 12.98 3.14
CA ALA A 76 8.25 13.99 4.19
C ALA A 76 6.98 14.13 5.05
N ASN A 77 5.82 13.98 4.45
CA ASN A 77 4.52 14.00 5.14
C ASN A 77 4.15 12.66 5.81
N GLY A 78 4.97 11.61 5.68
CA GLY A 78 4.65 10.27 6.17
C GLY A 78 3.43 9.62 5.48
N GLN A 79 3.11 10.05 4.26
CA GLN A 79 1.99 9.53 3.45
C GLN A 79 2.29 8.19 2.78
N ILE A 80 3.56 7.81 2.65
CA ILE A 80 3.91 6.44 2.22
C ILE A 80 3.62 5.54 3.40
N ALA A 81 2.54 4.75 3.31
CA ALA A 81 2.02 3.98 4.42
C ALA A 81 2.62 2.57 4.45
N THR A 82 2.69 1.94 3.28
CA THR A 82 3.11 0.55 3.11
C THR A 82 3.97 0.37 1.87
N GLN A 83 4.91 -0.57 1.94
CA GLN A 83 5.81 -0.91 0.86
C GLN A 83 5.88 -2.42 0.63
N TYR A 84 5.99 -2.84 -0.63
CA TYR A 84 6.37 -4.21 -0.98
C TYR A 84 7.75 -4.53 -0.40
N ALA A 85 7.86 -5.69 0.25
CA ALA A 85 9.06 -6.14 0.92
C ALA A 85 9.57 -7.46 0.33
N ASP A 86 10.88 -7.67 0.43
CA ASP A 86 11.49 -8.98 0.15
C ASP A 86 11.34 -9.93 1.35
N LEU A 87 11.91 -11.12 1.23
CA LEU A 87 11.87 -12.15 2.27
C LEU A 87 12.57 -11.75 3.58
N SER A 88 13.42 -10.73 3.58
CA SER A 88 14.02 -10.18 4.80
C SER A 88 13.12 -9.16 5.50
N GLY A 89 12.00 -8.79 4.88
CA GLY A 89 11.10 -7.74 5.35
C GLY A 89 11.60 -6.33 5.01
N ALA A 90 12.61 -6.19 4.16
CA ALA A 90 13.11 -4.90 3.68
C ALA A 90 12.34 -4.44 2.43
N PRO A 91 12.03 -3.15 2.28
CA PRO A 91 11.40 -2.64 1.06
C PRO A 91 12.23 -2.96 -0.18
N THR A 92 11.57 -3.43 -1.25
CA THR A 92 12.28 -3.88 -2.46
C THR A 92 11.62 -3.41 -3.74
N MET A 93 12.46 -3.06 -4.71
CA MET A 93 12.04 -2.74 -6.08
C MET A 93 12.09 -3.97 -7.00
N VAL A 94 12.50 -5.12 -6.47
CA VAL A 94 12.85 -6.31 -7.25
C VAL A 94 11.65 -7.23 -7.40
N SER A 95 11.39 -7.67 -8.64
CA SER A 95 10.42 -8.73 -8.93
C SER A 95 10.99 -10.10 -8.50
N PRO A 96 10.19 -11.02 -7.94
CA PRO A 96 8.73 -11.00 -7.87
C PRO A 96 8.13 -10.30 -6.64
N PHE A 97 8.96 -9.85 -5.70
CA PHE A 97 8.52 -9.31 -4.42
C PHE A 97 7.78 -7.96 -4.54
N ASN A 98 8.23 -7.10 -5.45
CA ASN A 98 7.45 -5.98 -5.96
C ASN A 98 6.82 -6.39 -7.31
N PRO A 99 5.55 -6.84 -7.31
CA PRO A 99 4.97 -7.52 -8.46
C PRO A 99 4.59 -6.59 -9.62
N ASN A 100 4.34 -5.31 -9.33
CA ASN A 100 3.90 -4.33 -10.33
C ASN A 100 5.02 -3.36 -10.74
N GLY A 101 6.11 -3.28 -9.98
CA GLY A 101 7.19 -2.35 -10.23
C GLY A 101 6.90 -0.92 -9.76
N SER A 102 6.02 -0.75 -8.75
CA SER A 102 5.73 0.55 -8.14
C SER A 102 7.02 1.25 -7.70
N MET A 103 7.11 2.55 -7.99
CA MET A 103 8.23 3.40 -7.55
C MET A 103 8.37 3.36 -6.03
N TRP A 104 9.61 3.34 -5.55
CA TRP A 104 9.95 3.27 -4.11
C TRP A 104 9.23 2.13 -3.36
N ALA A 105 8.92 1.04 -4.06
CA ALA A 105 8.22 -0.11 -3.54
C ALA A 105 6.83 0.23 -2.96
N ILE A 106 6.25 1.37 -3.31
CA ILE A 106 5.02 1.84 -2.68
C ILE A 106 3.88 0.88 -3.02
N GLU A 107 3.24 0.38 -1.96
CA GLU A 107 2.07 -0.50 -2.04
C GLU A 107 0.79 0.26 -1.66
N GLY A 108 0.91 1.17 -0.68
CA GLY A 108 -0.19 2.01 -0.23
C GLY A 108 0.28 3.38 0.28
N ILE A 109 -0.59 4.36 0.10
CA ILE A 109 -0.40 5.75 0.52
C ILE A 109 -1.64 6.27 1.27
N THR A 110 -1.47 7.34 2.03
CA THR A 110 -2.57 8.02 2.71
C THR A 110 -2.71 9.47 2.25
N SER A 111 -3.87 10.07 2.56
CA SER A 111 -4.02 11.51 2.52
C SER A 111 -3.09 12.23 3.49
N PRO A 112 -2.78 13.52 3.26
CA PRO A 112 -1.92 14.30 4.15
C PRO A 112 -2.43 14.34 5.60
N ASP A 113 -3.75 14.27 5.79
CA ASP A 113 -4.39 14.19 7.11
C ASP A 113 -4.57 12.74 7.63
N GLY A 114 -4.09 11.74 6.87
CA GLY A 114 -4.15 10.32 7.20
C GLY A 114 -5.53 9.66 7.09
N ARG A 115 -6.61 10.41 6.82
CA ARG A 115 -7.99 9.89 6.90
C ARG A 115 -8.41 9.01 5.73
N VAL A 116 -7.78 9.16 4.57
CA VAL A 116 -8.04 8.36 3.38
C VAL A 116 -6.85 7.45 3.15
N LEU A 117 -7.07 6.13 3.09
CA LEU A 117 -6.06 5.14 2.75
C LEU A 117 -6.31 4.62 1.34
N GLY A 118 -5.31 4.74 0.46
CA GLY A 118 -5.27 4.10 -0.85
C GLY A 118 -4.23 2.98 -0.84
N LYS A 119 -4.61 1.77 -1.23
CA LYS A 119 -3.78 0.57 -1.13
C LYS A 119 -4.12 -0.41 -2.25
N MET A 120 -3.12 -1.11 -2.79
CA MET A 120 -3.33 -2.13 -3.84
C MET A 120 -3.64 -3.52 -3.32
N GLY A 121 -3.11 -3.87 -2.15
CA GLY A 121 -3.29 -5.14 -1.47
C GLY A 121 -4.67 -5.26 -0.83
N HIS A 122 -5.21 -6.46 -0.88
CA HIS A 122 -6.55 -6.79 -0.46
C HIS A 122 -6.59 -7.27 0.99
N SER A 123 -6.39 -6.36 1.94
CA SER A 123 -6.47 -6.64 3.39
C SER A 123 -7.87 -7.08 3.84
N GLU A 124 -8.89 -6.90 3.00
CA GLU A 124 -10.26 -7.38 3.22
C GLU A 124 -10.46 -8.85 2.82
N ARG A 125 -9.53 -9.46 2.07
CA ARG A 125 -9.58 -10.89 1.72
C ARG A 125 -9.12 -11.73 2.91
N ILE A 126 -9.87 -11.64 4.00
CA ILE A 126 -9.69 -12.39 5.24
C ILE A 126 -10.91 -13.29 5.46
N GLY A 127 -10.72 -14.40 6.16
CA GLY A 127 -11.77 -15.37 6.40
C GLY A 127 -11.23 -16.64 7.04
N GLU A 128 -12.14 -17.47 7.55
CA GLU A 128 -11.76 -18.75 8.13
C GLU A 128 -11.17 -19.67 7.07
N ASN A 129 -10.11 -20.39 7.44
CA ASN A 129 -9.49 -21.42 6.62
C ASN A 129 -8.87 -20.96 5.29
N LEU A 130 -8.61 -19.65 5.11
CA LEU A 130 -7.88 -19.13 3.96
C LEU A 130 -6.35 -19.31 4.09
N TYR A 131 -5.66 -19.38 2.95
CA TYR A 131 -4.19 -19.33 2.83
C TYR A 131 -3.40 -20.32 3.72
N LYS A 132 -3.99 -21.46 4.10
CA LYS A 132 -3.37 -22.43 5.01
C LYS A 132 -1.98 -22.94 4.60
N ASN A 133 -1.65 -22.83 3.32
CA ASN A 133 -0.38 -23.24 2.74
C ASN A 133 0.64 -22.07 2.64
N VAL A 134 0.30 -20.89 3.13
CA VAL A 134 1.17 -19.70 3.14
C VAL A 134 1.27 -19.21 4.58
N GLU A 135 2.46 -19.35 5.16
CA GLU A 135 2.72 -18.86 6.52
C GLU A 135 2.82 -17.33 6.54
N GLY A 136 2.29 -16.71 7.59
CA GLY A 136 2.49 -15.30 7.91
C GLY A 136 1.29 -14.66 8.58
N ASN A 137 1.43 -13.38 8.92
CA ASN A 137 0.34 -12.58 9.48
C ASN A 137 -0.46 -11.91 8.36
N PHE A 138 -1.74 -12.26 8.23
CA PHE A 138 -2.63 -11.71 7.19
C PHE A 138 -3.50 -10.55 7.69
N ASP A 139 -3.59 -10.35 9.01
CA ASP A 139 -4.50 -9.38 9.60
C ASP A 139 -3.77 -8.13 10.07
N MET A 140 -3.85 -7.08 9.26
CA MET A 140 -3.37 -5.74 9.58
C MET A 140 -4.33 -4.97 10.51
N LYS A 141 -5.51 -5.53 10.83
CA LYS A 141 -6.54 -4.92 11.69
C LYS A 141 -7.02 -3.55 11.20
N ILE A 142 -7.01 -3.31 9.88
CA ILE A 142 -7.33 -1.98 9.33
C ILE A 142 -8.78 -1.56 9.59
N PHE A 143 -9.71 -2.52 9.58
CA PHE A 143 -11.13 -2.26 9.85
C PHE A 143 -11.38 -2.01 11.34
N GLU A 144 -10.77 -2.80 12.22
CA GLU A 144 -10.81 -2.58 13.67
C GLU A 144 -10.25 -1.20 14.02
N SER A 145 -9.12 -0.84 13.41
CA SER A 145 -8.46 0.46 13.56
C SER A 145 -9.35 1.61 13.09
N GLY A 146 -9.97 1.46 11.92
CA GLY A 146 -10.92 2.45 11.38
C GLY A 146 -12.14 2.64 12.27
N VAL A 147 -12.74 1.56 12.80
CA VAL A 147 -13.87 1.64 13.74
C VAL A 147 -13.46 2.34 15.05
N LYS A 148 -12.28 2.01 15.57
CA LYS A 148 -11.77 2.59 16.82
C LYS A 148 -11.57 4.11 16.73
N TYR A 149 -11.22 4.63 15.56
CA TYR A 149 -11.01 6.07 15.36
C TYR A 149 -12.27 6.92 15.54
N PHE A 150 -13.46 6.36 15.29
CA PHE A 150 -14.74 7.06 15.43
C PHE A 150 -15.44 6.84 16.77
N LYS A 151 -14.84 6.06 17.67
CA LYS A 151 -15.33 5.88 19.05
C LYS A 151 -14.73 6.94 19.96
#